data_AF-A9UY04-F1
#
_entry.id   AF-A9UY04-F1
#
_cell.length_a   1.000
_cell.length_b   1.000
_cell.length_c   1.000
_cell.angle_alpha   90.00
_cell.angle_beta   90.00
_cell.angle_gamma   90.00
#
_symmetry.space_group_name_H-M   'P 1'
#
loop_
_entity.id
_entity.type
_entity.pdbx_description
1 polymer ?
#
loop_
_entity_poly.entity_id
_entity_poly.type
_entity_poly.pdbx_seq_one_letter_code
_entity_poly.pdbx_strand_id
1 'polypeptide(L)'
;MGGIVPVQALLLGVLALCLVRQLPCAAADMPCVLDERGTGSYRFPELPQLKGWVASQETQIVAIDDHRAGLAVAACRAEWSKMPCATNQVPVPTPEQAAYQRHEIMGLTHFNMATFVEDGDPACNPTNWNVGVHSSHASLFDPTRLNISNWVENYRAVGAKHAVLTAKHGCGFLLWNTSTTLPNGTEHPFAVARSSYQPHQVQNGHWFWRPGFALRSVQQMVEVYHMTVGNNQVLELDFAINDTGNVPSDASAVYHALGAWARACYGMPVANMSGNSSSVLLTLPSPATPVDRFILQEDIDFDERVRQWHIDVQVETGDWMPFANGTAIGHKRIVLGSGPSSSLTAARLTVDSAVASPVILAFAAFKPCPDP
;
A
#
# COMPACT_ATOMS: atom_id res chain seq x y z
N MET A 1 18.60 28.25 -27.80
CA MET A 1 19.46 27.27 -27.10
C MET A 1 18.57 26.47 -26.16
N GLY A 2 18.10 25.31 -26.62
CA GLY A 2 17.22 24.44 -25.85
C GLY A 2 17.43 23.02 -26.38
N GLY A 3 18.25 22.26 -25.67
CA GLY A 3 18.64 20.90 -26.04
C GLY A 3 17.66 19.89 -25.48
N ILE A 4 17.03 19.14 -26.37
CA ILE A 4 16.18 17.98 -26.09
C ILE A 4 17.08 16.86 -25.54
N VAL A 5 16.81 16.36 -24.34
CA VAL A 5 17.44 15.14 -23.81
C VAL A 5 16.83 13.93 -24.55
N PRO A 6 17.61 13.02 -25.16
CA PRO A 6 17.06 11.93 -25.94
C PRO A 6 16.54 10.80 -25.04
N VAL A 7 15.34 10.32 -25.38
CA VAL A 7 14.56 9.23 -24.74
C VAL A 7 15.34 7.90 -24.60
N GLN A 8 16.47 7.73 -25.29
CA GLN A 8 17.31 6.52 -25.23
C GLN A 8 18.11 6.37 -23.92
N ALA A 9 18.49 7.47 -23.24
CA ALA A 9 19.26 7.38 -22.00
C ALA A 9 18.43 6.84 -20.82
N LEU A 10 17.12 7.13 -20.79
CA LEU A 10 16.20 6.58 -19.79
C LEU A 10 15.97 5.08 -19.98
N LEU A 11 15.89 4.59 -21.23
CA LEU A 11 15.70 3.17 -21.50
C LEU A 11 16.90 2.32 -21.03
N LEU A 12 18.12 2.82 -21.19
CA LEU A 12 19.36 2.14 -20.78
C LEU A 12 19.50 2.03 -19.25
N GLY A 13 19.09 3.07 -18.51
CA GLY A 13 19.07 3.03 -17.05
C GLY A 13 18.04 2.04 -16.48
N VAL A 14 16.88 1.94 -17.12
CA VAL A 14 15.81 1.00 -16.72
C VAL A 14 16.19 -0.46 -17.06
N LEU A 15 16.81 -0.70 -18.22
CA LEU A 15 17.30 -2.04 -18.59
C LEU A 15 18.41 -2.54 -17.64
N ALA A 16 19.30 -1.65 -17.19
CA ALA A 16 20.36 -2.01 -16.24
C ALA A 16 19.80 -2.44 -14.88
N LEU A 17 18.78 -1.74 -14.35
CA LEU A 17 18.08 -2.18 -13.13
C LEU A 17 17.34 -3.52 -13.32
N CYS A 18 16.72 -3.73 -14.49
CA CYS A 18 16.05 -4.98 -14.82
C CYS A 18 17.02 -6.17 -14.93
N LEU A 19 18.22 -5.99 -15.48
CA LEU A 19 19.21 -7.07 -15.55
C LEU A 19 19.76 -7.46 -14.17
N VAL A 20 19.93 -6.50 -13.25
CA VAL A 20 20.33 -6.79 -11.85
C VAL A 20 19.26 -7.62 -11.13
N ARG A 21 17.98 -7.40 -11.43
CA ARG A 21 16.86 -8.20 -10.90
C ARG A 21 16.78 -9.64 -11.46
N GLN A 22 17.45 -9.95 -12.58
CA GLN A 22 17.33 -11.23 -13.28
C GLN A 22 18.61 -12.09 -13.26
N LEU A 23 19.70 -11.63 -12.65
CA LEU A 23 20.91 -12.44 -12.52
C LEU A 23 20.68 -13.59 -11.52
N PRO A 24 20.86 -14.87 -11.93
CA PRO A 24 20.83 -15.98 -10.99
C PRO A 24 21.97 -15.84 -9.98
N CYS A 25 21.68 -16.08 -8.70
CA CYS A 25 22.58 -15.90 -7.55
C CYS A 25 23.89 -16.73 -7.57
N ALA A 26 24.20 -17.44 -8.64
CA ALA A 26 25.45 -18.18 -8.81
C ALA A 26 26.71 -17.28 -8.83
N ALA A 27 26.56 -15.95 -8.85
CA ALA A 27 27.67 -15.01 -8.73
C ALA A 27 28.05 -14.63 -7.29
N ALA A 28 27.23 -15.00 -6.28
CA ALA A 28 27.42 -14.54 -4.89
C ALA A 28 28.56 -15.24 -4.12
N ASP A 29 29.05 -16.40 -4.59
CA ASP A 29 30.17 -17.13 -3.97
C ASP A 29 31.53 -16.88 -4.65
N MET A 30 31.60 -15.92 -5.58
CA MET A 30 32.89 -15.57 -6.18
C MET A 30 33.67 -14.59 -5.30
N PRO A 31 34.92 -14.89 -4.90
CA PRO A 31 35.70 -13.97 -4.09
C PRO A 31 36.02 -12.71 -4.91
N CYS A 32 35.54 -11.56 -4.44
CA CYS A 32 35.93 -10.25 -4.96
C CYS A 32 37.37 -9.97 -4.51
N VAL A 33 38.34 -10.11 -5.42
CA VAL A 33 39.74 -9.76 -5.15
C VAL A 33 39.90 -8.26 -5.38
N LEU A 34 40.21 -7.52 -4.31
CA LEU A 34 40.43 -6.07 -4.35
C LEU A 34 41.91 -5.77 -4.64
N ASP A 35 42.17 -4.76 -5.47
CA ASP A 35 43.51 -4.18 -5.60
C ASP A 35 43.79 -3.13 -4.51
N GLU A 36 45.04 -2.66 -4.42
CA GLU A 36 45.51 -1.70 -3.41
C GLU A 36 44.81 -0.32 -3.47
N ARG A 37 43.95 -0.09 -4.47
CA ARG A 37 43.14 1.12 -4.64
C ARG A 37 41.65 0.90 -4.37
N GLY A 38 41.25 -0.29 -3.92
CA GLY A 38 39.87 -0.62 -3.54
C GLY A 38 38.96 -0.96 -4.72
N THR A 39 39.51 -1.24 -5.90
CA THR A 39 38.77 -1.71 -7.08
C THR A 39 38.85 -3.23 -7.19
N GLY A 40 37.70 -3.91 -7.31
CA GLY A 40 37.62 -5.37 -7.43
C GLY A 40 36.98 -5.82 -8.74
N SER A 41 37.34 -7.03 -9.20
CA SER A 41 36.82 -7.64 -10.43
C SER A 41 36.32 -9.06 -10.21
N TYR A 42 35.16 -9.41 -10.78
CA TYR A 42 34.68 -10.79 -10.87
C TYR A 42 35.13 -11.43 -12.19
N ARG A 43 35.47 -12.73 -12.17
CA ARG A 43 35.65 -13.52 -13.40
C ARG A 43 34.41 -14.36 -13.67
N PHE A 44 33.57 -13.92 -14.60
CA PHE A 44 32.45 -14.75 -15.07
C PHE A 44 32.95 -15.82 -16.06
N PRO A 45 32.46 -17.07 -16.00
CA PRO A 45 32.58 -18.00 -17.13
C PRO A 45 31.82 -17.44 -18.34
N GLU A 46 32.32 -17.69 -19.55
CA GLU A 46 31.77 -17.14 -20.80
C GLU A 46 30.25 -17.33 -20.89
N LEU A 47 29.50 -16.23 -20.93
CA LEU A 47 28.06 -16.23 -21.22
C LEU A 47 27.87 -16.01 -22.73
N PRO A 48 27.44 -17.03 -23.50
CA PRO A 48 27.30 -16.93 -24.97
C PRO A 48 26.29 -15.87 -25.42
N GLN A 49 25.41 -15.44 -24.52
CA GLN A 49 24.28 -14.53 -24.73
C GLN A 49 24.70 -13.07 -24.99
N LEU A 50 25.95 -12.69 -24.69
CA LEU A 50 26.43 -11.30 -24.71
C LEU A 50 27.34 -10.96 -25.91
N LYS A 51 27.53 -11.88 -26.87
CA LYS A 51 28.31 -11.60 -28.09
C LYS A 51 27.61 -10.52 -28.94
N GLY A 52 28.18 -9.31 -28.96
CA GLY A 52 27.82 -8.27 -29.94
C GLY A 52 27.49 -6.87 -29.40
N TRP A 53 27.60 -6.60 -28.09
CA TRP A 53 27.22 -5.32 -27.51
C TRP A 53 28.42 -4.39 -27.27
N VAL A 54 28.36 -3.16 -27.76
CA VAL A 54 29.34 -2.07 -27.52
C VAL A 54 28.62 -0.93 -26.80
N ALA A 55 29.10 -0.53 -25.62
CA ALA A 55 28.52 0.54 -24.80
C ALA A 55 29.23 1.89 -25.00
N SER A 56 28.48 3.00 -24.92
CA SER A 56 28.99 4.37 -25.02
C SER A 56 29.29 5.00 -23.66
N GLN A 57 30.21 5.96 -23.65
CA GLN A 57 31.03 6.49 -22.54
C GLN A 57 30.36 7.08 -21.28
N GLU A 58 29.04 7.00 -21.08
CA GLU A 58 28.39 7.55 -19.86
C GLU A 58 27.93 6.50 -18.84
N THR A 59 28.18 5.22 -19.11
CA THR A 59 28.07 4.15 -18.11
C THR A 59 29.47 3.60 -17.84
N GLN A 60 29.93 3.63 -16.59
CA GLN A 60 31.20 3.01 -16.19
C GLN A 60 31.11 1.47 -16.26
N ILE A 61 31.08 0.94 -17.48
CA ILE A 61 31.46 -0.42 -17.81
C ILE A 61 32.63 -0.27 -18.77
N VAL A 62 33.85 -0.53 -18.29
CA VAL A 62 35.05 -0.48 -19.12
C VAL A 62 35.29 -1.89 -19.65
N ALA A 63 35.00 -2.12 -20.92
CA ALA A 63 35.58 -3.24 -21.67
C ALA A 63 36.87 -2.72 -22.31
N ILE A 64 38.02 -3.27 -21.92
CA ILE A 64 39.27 -3.07 -22.66
C ILE A 64 39.26 -4.12 -23.77
N ASP A 65 39.05 -3.69 -25.02
CA ASP A 65 39.23 -4.55 -26.19
C ASP A 65 40.73 -4.61 -26.49
N ASP A 66 41.35 -5.74 -26.16
CA ASP A 66 42.55 -6.16 -26.86
C ASP A 66 42.35 -7.60 -27.30
N HIS A 67 42.67 -7.86 -28.57
CA HIS A 67 42.25 -9.03 -29.31
C HIS A 67 42.80 -10.34 -28.71
N ARG A 68 42.09 -10.91 -27.72
CA ARG A 68 42.01 -12.35 -27.33
C ARG A 68 41.35 -12.45 -25.95
N ALA A 69 40.20 -13.15 -25.89
CA ALA A 69 39.41 -13.45 -24.68
C ALA A 69 38.79 -12.22 -23.99
N GLY A 70 37.51 -11.96 -24.25
CA GLY A 70 36.77 -10.84 -23.65
C GLY A 70 36.54 -11.06 -22.15
N LEU A 71 37.25 -10.30 -21.32
CA LEU A 71 36.92 -10.11 -19.91
C LEU A 71 35.95 -8.93 -19.78
N ALA A 72 34.73 -9.18 -19.34
CA ALA A 72 33.82 -8.14 -18.89
C ALA A 72 34.12 -7.83 -17.41
N VAL A 73 34.61 -6.63 -17.12
CA VAL A 73 34.82 -6.14 -15.75
C VAL A 73 33.66 -5.22 -15.38
N ALA A 74 32.76 -5.68 -14.52
CA ALA A 74 31.74 -4.85 -13.91
C ALA A 74 32.27 -4.26 -12.60
N ALA A 75 32.27 -2.93 -12.48
CA ALA A 75 32.61 -2.27 -11.23
C ALA A 75 31.46 -2.44 -10.23
N CYS A 76 31.67 -3.22 -9.16
CA CYS A 76 30.71 -3.31 -8.06
C CYS A 76 30.78 -2.03 -7.21
N ARG A 77 29.65 -1.32 -7.05
CA ARG A 77 29.47 -0.43 -5.89
C ARG A 77 29.21 -1.30 -4.66
N ALA A 78 29.85 -1.00 -3.54
CA ALA A 78 29.71 -1.72 -2.26
C ALA A 78 28.27 -1.76 -1.70
N GLU A 79 27.36 -0.97 -2.27
CA GLU A 79 25.93 -0.97 -1.92
C GLU A 79 25.18 -2.15 -2.56
N TRP A 80 25.67 -2.71 -3.67
CA TRP A 80 24.95 -3.75 -4.43
C TRP A 80 25.21 -5.16 -3.89
N SER A 81 26.28 -5.35 -3.12
CA SER A 81 26.58 -6.61 -2.40
C SER A 81 25.67 -6.84 -1.18
N LYS A 82 24.70 -5.95 -0.92
CA LYS A 82 23.76 -6.02 0.22
C LYS A 82 22.31 -6.31 -0.19
N MET A 83 22.03 -6.53 -1.48
CA MET A 83 20.70 -6.95 -1.93
C MET A 83 20.52 -8.45 -1.67
N PRO A 84 19.61 -8.85 -0.76
CA PRO A 84 19.40 -10.27 -0.50
C PRO A 84 18.71 -10.94 -1.68
N CYS A 85 19.22 -12.11 -2.08
CA CYS A 85 18.65 -12.95 -3.12
C CYS A 85 17.18 -13.28 -2.82
N ALA A 86 16.33 -13.24 -3.86
CA ALA A 86 15.01 -13.84 -3.80
C ALA A 86 15.18 -15.33 -3.51
N THR A 87 14.62 -15.80 -2.41
CA THR A 87 14.55 -17.24 -2.15
C THR A 87 13.32 -17.75 -2.90
N ASN A 88 13.42 -18.84 -3.65
CA ASN A 88 12.26 -19.47 -4.32
C ASN A 88 11.20 -20.02 -3.31
N GLN A 89 11.19 -19.56 -2.06
CA GLN A 89 10.39 -20.07 -0.96
C GLN A 89 9.25 -19.14 -0.55
N VAL A 90 9.28 -17.85 -0.92
CA VAL A 90 8.27 -16.87 -0.52
C VAL A 90 7.62 -16.23 -1.75
N PRO A 91 6.28 -16.20 -1.86
CA PRO A 91 5.60 -15.51 -2.93
C PRO A 91 5.95 -14.02 -2.96
N VAL A 92 6.26 -13.51 -4.14
CA VAL A 92 6.47 -12.08 -4.41
C VAL A 92 5.22 -11.55 -5.11
N PRO A 93 4.69 -10.37 -4.74
CA PRO A 93 3.56 -9.76 -5.45
C PRO A 93 3.93 -9.40 -6.89
N THR A 94 2.97 -9.43 -7.80
CA THR A 94 3.14 -8.77 -9.11
C THR A 94 3.29 -7.26 -8.91
N PRO A 95 3.85 -6.52 -9.88
CA PRO A 95 3.93 -5.06 -9.79
C PRO A 95 2.59 -4.38 -9.51
N GLU A 96 1.50 -4.90 -10.07
CA GLU A 96 0.14 -4.40 -9.88
C GLU A 96 -0.38 -4.67 -8.45
N GLN A 97 -0.09 -5.85 -7.90
CA GLN A 97 -0.43 -6.19 -6.52
C GLN A 97 0.35 -5.32 -5.52
N ALA A 98 1.64 -5.10 -5.77
CA ALA A 98 2.47 -4.21 -4.95
C ALA A 98 1.98 -2.75 -5.03
N ALA A 99 1.58 -2.29 -6.23
CA ALA A 99 0.98 -0.96 -6.39
C ALA A 99 -0.36 -0.83 -5.65
N TYR A 100 -1.24 -1.84 -5.75
CA TYR A 100 -2.49 -1.90 -5.00
C TYR A 100 -2.25 -1.81 -3.49
N GLN A 101 -1.32 -2.59 -2.95
CA GLN A 101 -1.00 -2.59 -1.53
C GLN A 101 -0.49 -1.22 -1.04
N ARG A 102 0.33 -0.53 -1.84
CA ARG A 102 0.83 0.83 -1.57
C ARG A 102 -0.23 1.93 -1.62
N HIS A 103 -1.42 1.65 -2.14
CA HIS A 103 -2.50 2.64 -2.12
C HIS A 103 -3.07 2.85 -0.73
N GLU A 104 -2.98 1.83 0.14
CA GLU A 104 -3.45 1.79 1.54
C GLU A 104 -4.94 2.03 1.74
N ILE A 105 -5.50 3.12 1.20
CA ILE A 105 -6.91 3.46 1.25
C ILE A 105 -7.46 3.50 -0.18
N MET A 106 -8.61 2.87 -0.36
CA MET A 106 -9.43 2.95 -1.56
C MET A 106 -10.85 3.38 -1.21
N GLY A 107 -11.49 4.13 -2.11
CA GLY A 107 -12.90 4.43 -2.02
C GLY A 107 -13.75 3.33 -2.65
N LEU A 108 -14.84 2.96 -2.01
CA LEU A 108 -15.93 2.21 -2.62
C LEU A 108 -17.17 3.11 -2.66
N THR A 109 -18.01 2.95 -3.67
CA THR A 109 -19.20 3.78 -3.84
C THR A 109 -20.37 2.94 -4.30
N HIS A 110 -21.22 2.64 -3.33
CA HIS A 110 -22.55 2.09 -3.56
C HIS A 110 -23.53 3.22 -3.84
N PHE A 111 -23.83 3.41 -5.13
CA PHE A 111 -24.82 4.36 -5.59
C PHE A 111 -25.61 3.75 -6.74
N ASN A 112 -26.89 3.45 -6.51
CA ASN A 112 -27.74 2.73 -7.46
C ASN A 112 -29.22 2.87 -7.02
N MET A 113 -30.16 2.14 -7.62
CA MET A 113 -31.59 2.11 -7.25
C MET A 113 -31.82 1.95 -5.74
N ALA A 114 -30.96 1.18 -5.06
CA ALA A 114 -31.04 0.96 -3.62
C ALA A 114 -30.83 2.23 -2.78
N THR A 115 -30.25 3.30 -3.33
CA THR A 115 -30.21 4.62 -2.68
C THR A 115 -31.59 5.29 -2.63
N PHE A 116 -32.46 5.01 -3.61
CA PHE A 116 -33.77 5.65 -3.77
C PHE A 116 -34.93 4.77 -3.29
N VAL A 117 -34.72 3.45 -3.29
CA VAL A 117 -35.72 2.47 -2.87
C VAL A 117 -35.32 1.89 -1.52
N GLU A 118 -36.12 2.18 -0.50
CA GLU A 118 -35.87 1.79 0.90
C GLU A 118 -36.53 0.46 1.27
N ASP A 119 -35.99 -0.63 0.72
CA ASP A 119 -36.50 -1.99 1.00
C ASP A 119 -35.38 -3.04 1.01
N GLY A 120 -34.35 -2.77 1.83
CA GLY A 120 -33.17 -3.64 1.99
C GLY A 120 -32.17 -3.56 0.83
N ASP A 121 -31.19 -4.46 0.86
CA ASP A 121 -30.20 -4.69 -0.19
C ASP A 121 -30.52 -6.06 -0.84
N PRO A 122 -30.81 -6.16 -2.16
CA PRO A 122 -30.53 -5.20 -3.23
C PRO A 122 -31.58 -4.14 -3.54
N ALA A 123 -32.64 -4.01 -2.74
CA ALA A 123 -33.79 -3.12 -2.96
C ALA A 123 -34.75 -3.55 -4.09
N CYS A 124 -34.67 -4.82 -4.52
CA CYS A 124 -35.67 -5.46 -5.36
C CYS A 124 -36.03 -6.83 -4.81
N ASN A 125 -37.32 -7.12 -4.78
CA ASN A 125 -37.90 -8.40 -4.39
C ASN A 125 -39.30 -8.54 -5.04
N PRO A 126 -39.92 -9.73 -4.99
CA PRO A 126 -41.24 -9.94 -5.59
C PRO A 126 -42.34 -9.00 -5.09
N THR A 127 -42.19 -8.43 -3.88
CA THR A 127 -43.19 -7.54 -3.26
C THR A 127 -43.01 -6.07 -3.60
N ASN A 128 -41.87 -5.66 -4.18
CA ASN A 128 -41.59 -4.27 -4.51
C ASN A 128 -41.27 -4.00 -5.99
N TRP A 129 -41.00 -5.05 -6.79
CA TRP A 129 -40.51 -4.90 -8.17
C TRP A 129 -41.52 -4.21 -9.08
N ASN A 130 -42.72 -4.77 -9.20
CA ASN A 130 -43.84 -4.22 -9.99
C ASN A 130 -45.07 -3.96 -9.11
N VAL A 131 -44.86 -3.84 -7.80
CA VAL A 131 -45.89 -3.65 -6.78
C VAL A 131 -45.38 -2.62 -5.78
N GLY A 132 -46.27 -1.80 -5.22
CA GLY A 132 -45.91 -0.82 -4.18
C GLY A 132 -45.02 0.30 -4.72
N VAL A 133 -43.74 0.30 -4.35
CA VAL A 133 -42.76 1.31 -4.78
C VAL A 133 -42.28 1.14 -6.23
N HIS A 134 -42.61 0.02 -6.90
CA HIS A 134 -42.29 -0.24 -8.31
C HIS A 134 -40.79 -0.09 -8.63
N SER A 135 -39.92 -0.79 -7.90
CA SER A 135 -38.45 -0.71 -8.04
C SER A 135 -37.91 -1.08 -9.44
N SER A 136 -38.75 -1.66 -10.31
CA SER A 136 -38.45 -1.89 -11.73
C SER A 136 -38.41 -0.60 -12.58
N HIS A 137 -39.05 0.48 -12.13
CA HIS A 137 -39.13 1.72 -12.88
C HIS A 137 -37.82 2.51 -12.78
N ALA A 138 -37.06 2.54 -13.87
CA ALA A 138 -35.80 3.28 -13.97
C ALA A 138 -35.92 4.77 -13.60
N SER A 139 -37.10 5.37 -13.74
CA SER A 139 -37.36 6.77 -13.36
C SER A 139 -37.25 7.05 -11.87
N LEU A 140 -37.20 6.03 -11.01
CA LEU A 140 -36.97 6.20 -9.57
C LEU A 140 -35.51 6.55 -9.24
N PHE A 141 -34.58 6.26 -10.14
CA PHE A 141 -33.19 6.74 -10.03
C PHE A 141 -33.10 8.15 -10.60
N ASP A 142 -33.29 9.14 -9.74
CA ASP A 142 -33.36 10.56 -10.13
C ASP A 142 -32.52 11.45 -9.20
N PRO A 143 -31.18 11.38 -9.26
CA PRO A 143 -30.33 12.26 -8.46
C PRO A 143 -30.43 13.71 -8.91
N THR A 144 -31.13 14.51 -8.11
CA THR A 144 -31.48 15.91 -8.44
C THR A 144 -30.29 16.87 -8.55
N ARG A 145 -29.13 16.54 -7.97
CA ARG A 145 -27.94 17.41 -7.92
C ARG A 145 -26.63 16.63 -8.04
N LEU A 146 -26.60 15.58 -8.87
CA LEU A 146 -25.41 14.74 -9.03
C LEU A 146 -24.15 15.56 -9.33
N ASN A 147 -23.14 15.46 -8.47
CA ASN A 147 -21.85 16.09 -8.68
C ASN A 147 -20.71 15.11 -8.34
N ILE A 148 -20.12 14.49 -9.36
CA ILE A 148 -19.04 13.50 -9.17
C ILE A 148 -17.78 14.14 -8.58
N SER A 149 -17.54 15.43 -8.82
CA SER A 149 -16.40 16.14 -8.22
C SER A 149 -16.48 16.14 -6.69
N ASN A 150 -17.70 16.24 -6.12
CA ASN A 150 -17.90 16.13 -4.67
C ASN A 150 -17.44 14.75 -4.14
N TRP A 151 -17.64 13.67 -4.90
CA TRP A 151 -17.19 12.34 -4.49
C TRP A 151 -15.66 12.27 -4.50
N VAL A 152 -15.04 12.76 -5.59
CA VAL A 152 -13.58 12.78 -5.76
C VAL A 152 -12.89 13.62 -4.68
N GLU A 153 -13.48 14.76 -4.31
CA GLU A 153 -12.99 15.59 -3.21
C GLU A 153 -12.94 14.81 -1.89
N ASN A 154 -14.01 14.07 -1.58
CA ASN A 154 -14.11 13.26 -0.36
C ASN A 154 -13.16 12.05 -0.38
N TYR A 155 -12.98 11.37 -1.52
CA TYR A 155 -11.95 10.32 -1.66
C TYR A 155 -10.55 10.88 -1.37
N ARG A 156 -10.23 12.04 -1.94
CA ARG A 156 -8.93 12.69 -1.72
C ARG A 156 -8.75 13.15 -0.28
N ALA A 157 -9.82 13.63 0.35
CA ALA A 157 -9.78 14.12 1.72
C ALA A 157 -9.31 13.05 2.70
N VAL A 158 -9.81 11.82 2.57
CA VAL A 158 -9.38 10.67 3.39
C VAL A 158 -8.03 10.10 2.97
N GLY A 159 -7.54 10.43 1.77
CA GLY A 159 -6.25 9.98 1.24
C GLY A 159 -6.35 8.80 0.27
N ALA A 160 -7.55 8.42 -0.17
CA ALA A 160 -7.75 7.32 -1.11
C ALA A 160 -7.03 7.58 -2.44
N LYS A 161 -6.39 6.53 -2.99
CA LYS A 161 -5.62 6.61 -4.26
C LYS A 161 -6.37 6.09 -5.47
N HIS A 162 -7.41 5.29 -5.25
CA HIS A 162 -8.33 4.84 -6.27
C HIS A 162 -9.73 4.70 -5.68
N ALA A 163 -10.74 4.60 -6.55
CA ALA A 163 -12.11 4.40 -6.15
C ALA A 163 -12.80 3.38 -7.06
N VAL A 164 -13.74 2.62 -6.50
CA VAL A 164 -14.57 1.64 -7.18
C VAL A 164 -16.03 2.11 -7.12
N LEU A 165 -16.69 2.13 -8.27
CA LEU A 165 -18.12 2.41 -8.39
C LEU A 165 -18.87 1.11 -8.65
N THR A 166 -19.99 0.90 -7.95
CA THR A 166 -20.92 -0.18 -8.27
C THR A 166 -21.67 0.14 -9.56
N ALA A 167 -21.01 -0.02 -10.71
CA ALA A 167 -21.60 0.24 -12.03
C ALA A 167 -22.95 -0.50 -12.22
N LYS A 168 -23.06 -1.68 -11.60
CA LYS A 168 -24.28 -2.46 -11.43
C LYS A 168 -24.30 -3.04 -10.01
N HIS A 169 -25.47 -3.10 -9.36
CA HIS A 169 -25.66 -3.85 -8.11
C HIS A 169 -26.65 -5.03 -8.27
N GLY A 170 -27.14 -5.62 -7.18
CA GLY A 170 -27.96 -6.83 -7.18
C GLY A 170 -29.23 -6.76 -8.03
N CYS A 171 -29.89 -5.60 -8.13
CA CYS A 171 -31.11 -5.45 -8.96
C CYS A 171 -30.87 -5.28 -10.45
N GLY A 172 -29.61 -5.22 -10.87
CA GLY A 172 -29.27 -5.20 -12.29
C GLY A 172 -29.41 -3.84 -12.98
N PHE A 173 -29.82 -2.78 -12.28
CA PHE A 173 -29.81 -1.43 -12.85
C PHE A 173 -28.38 -0.96 -13.13
N LEU A 174 -28.17 -0.47 -14.35
CA LEU A 174 -26.86 -0.11 -14.89
C LEU A 174 -26.68 1.40 -14.84
N LEU A 175 -25.57 1.87 -14.27
CA LEU A 175 -25.22 3.29 -14.22
C LEU A 175 -24.64 3.84 -15.51
N TRP A 176 -24.62 3.05 -16.58
CA TRP A 176 -24.13 3.44 -17.90
C TRP A 176 -25.10 3.00 -18.99
N ASN A 177 -25.08 3.70 -20.11
CA ASN A 177 -25.87 3.31 -21.28
C ASN A 177 -25.24 2.07 -21.93
N THR A 178 -25.88 0.92 -21.77
CA THR A 178 -25.43 -0.34 -22.37
C THR A 178 -26.21 -0.63 -23.65
N SER A 179 -25.54 -1.23 -24.64
CA SER A 179 -26.20 -1.83 -25.80
C SER A 179 -26.54 -3.31 -25.58
N THR A 180 -26.18 -3.86 -24.42
CA THR A 180 -26.45 -5.27 -24.09
C THR A 180 -27.94 -5.45 -23.79
N THR A 181 -28.59 -6.31 -24.57
CA THR A 181 -29.93 -6.80 -24.26
C THR A 181 -29.82 -7.92 -23.23
N LEU A 182 -30.42 -7.74 -22.06
CA LEU A 182 -30.54 -8.82 -21.08
C LEU A 182 -31.59 -9.84 -21.56
N PRO A 183 -31.38 -11.15 -21.36
CA PRO A 183 -32.42 -12.16 -21.60
C PRO A 183 -33.68 -11.86 -20.77
N ASN A 184 -34.85 -12.29 -21.26
CA ASN A 184 -36.18 -11.95 -20.75
C ASN A 184 -36.46 -12.48 -19.31
N GLY A 185 -35.84 -11.90 -18.29
CA GLY A 185 -36.20 -12.08 -16.89
C GLY A 185 -35.90 -13.46 -16.29
N THR A 186 -35.04 -14.27 -16.92
CA THR A 186 -34.52 -15.48 -16.26
C THR A 186 -33.58 -15.10 -15.13
N GLU A 187 -33.91 -15.54 -13.91
CA GLU A 187 -33.06 -15.42 -12.74
C GLU A 187 -31.71 -16.09 -13.04
N HIS A 188 -30.65 -15.29 -13.11
CA HIS A 188 -29.31 -15.83 -13.27
C HIS A 188 -28.68 -16.02 -11.88
N PRO A 189 -28.31 -17.25 -11.49
CA PRO A 189 -27.71 -17.51 -10.19
C PRO A 189 -26.23 -17.10 -10.19
N PHE A 190 -25.98 -15.79 -10.28
CA PHE A 190 -24.69 -15.20 -9.90
C PHE A 190 -24.79 -14.69 -8.47
N ALA A 191 -25.12 -15.59 -7.54
CA ALA A 191 -24.97 -15.28 -6.12
C ALA A 191 -23.49 -15.47 -5.77
N VAL A 192 -22.79 -14.36 -5.51
CA VAL A 192 -21.54 -14.44 -4.76
C VAL A 192 -21.94 -14.83 -3.34
N ALA A 193 -21.27 -15.84 -2.76
CA ALA A 193 -21.54 -16.27 -1.39
C ALA A 193 -21.52 -15.04 -0.46
N ARG A 194 -22.46 -14.97 0.50
CA ARG A 194 -22.47 -13.91 1.51
C ARG A 194 -21.11 -13.90 2.20
N SER A 195 -20.33 -12.85 1.99
CA SER A 195 -19.06 -12.67 2.67
C SER A 195 -19.32 -12.44 4.17
N SER A 196 -18.57 -13.12 5.03
CA SER A 196 -18.53 -12.83 6.47
C SER A 196 -17.69 -11.58 6.78
N TYR A 197 -17.15 -10.92 5.75
CA TYR A 197 -16.37 -9.70 5.87
C TYR A 197 -17.21 -8.58 6.47
N GLN A 198 -16.71 -7.99 7.56
CA GLN A 198 -17.31 -6.81 8.17
C GLN A 198 -16.96 -5.59 7.32
N PRO A 199 -17.95 -4.88 6.76
CA PRO A 199 -17.71 -3.71 5.94
C PRO A 199 -16.98 -2.60 6.71
N HIS A 200 -16.05 -1.92 6.04
CA HIS A 200 -15.52 -0.64 6.50
C HIS A 200 -16.34 0.49 5.88
N GLN A 201 -17.45 0.84 6.52
CA GLN A 201 -18.38 1.89 6.09
C GLN A 201 -18.32 3.05 7.07
N VAL A 202 -18.52 4.28 6.58
CA VAL A 202 -18.84 5.39 7.48
C VAL A 202 -20.28 5.33 7.95
N GLN A 203 -21.25 4.97 7.10
CA GLN A 203 -22.61 4.69 7.57
C GLN A 203 -22.69 3.26 8.13
N ASN A 204 -22.79 3.13 9.45
CA ASN A 204 -22.53 1.85 10.09
C ASN A 204 -23.58 0.78 9.73
N GLY A 205 -23.15 -0.29 9.07
CA GLY A 205 -24.00 -1.43 8.71
C GLY A 205 -24.74 -1.28 7.36
N HIS A 206 -24.45 -0.22 6.59
CA HIS A 206 -25.12 0.07 5.33
C HIS A 206 -24.12 0.40 4.22
N TRP A 207 -24.26 -0.27 3.08
CA TRP A 207 -23.52 0.03 1.86
C TRP A 207 -24.16 1.21 1.11
N PHE A 208 -25.47 1.16 0.88
CA PHE A 208 -26.19 2.30 0.31
C PHE A 208 -26.55 3.29 1.40
N TRP A 209 -26.46 4.59 1.08
CA TRP A 209 -26.90 5.63 1.99
C TRP A 209 -28.38 5.46 2.34
N ARG A 210 -28.69 5.68 3.62
CA ARG A 210 -30.03 5.76 4.18
C ARG A 210 -30.20 7.04 5.01
N PRO A 211 -31.33 7.76 4.90
CA PRO A 211 -31.59 8.93 5.72
C PRO A 211 -31.70 8.56 7.21
N GLY A 212 -31.10 9.36 8.08
CA GLY A 212 -31.21 9.22 9.53
C GLY A 212 -30.37 8.10 10.18
N PHE A 213 -29.60 7.34 9.40
CA PHE A 213 -28.71 6.31 9.95
C PHE A 213 -27.40 6.89 10.48
N ALA A 214 -26.93 6.35 11.61
CA ALA A 214 -25.75 6.82 12.30
C ALA A 214 -24.46 6.60 11.50
N LEU A 215 -23.60 7.61 11.55
CA LEU A 215 -22.24 7.52 11.03
C LEU A 215 -21.30 7.04 12.14
N ARG A 216 -20.25 6.31 11.77
CA ARG A 216 -19.11 6.04 12.65
C ARG A 216 -18.44 7.36 13.00
N SER A 217 -18.04 7.50 14.26
CA SER A 217 -17.24 8.64 14.70
C SER A 217 -15.84 8.61 14.09
N VAL A 218 -15.14 9.74 14.10
CA VAL A 218 -13.73 9.80 13.64
C VAL A 218 -12.86 8.82 14.44
N GLN A 219 -13.07 8.73 15.76
CA GLN A 219 -12.38 7.76 16.62
C GLN A 219 -12.60 6.30 16.18
N GLN A 220 -13.85 5.91 15.87
CA GLN A 220 -14.12 4.56 15.35
C GLN A 220 -13.43 4.32 14.00
N MET A 221 -13.33 5.36 13.17
CA MET A 221 -12.63 5.28 11.89
C MET A 221 -11.10 5.22 12.04
N VAL A 222 -10.55 5.86 13.07
CA VAL A 222 -9.14 5.70 13.47
C VAL A 222 -8.84 4.26 13.84
N GLU A 223 -9.70 3.62 14.64
CA GLU A 223 -9.57 2.21 14.99
C GLU A 223 -9.59 1.31 13.75
N VAL A 224 -10.52 1.58 12.81
CA VAL A 224 -10.57 0.88 11.51
C VAL A 224 -9.26 1.05 10.74
N TYR A 225 -8.71 2.26 10.66
CA TYR A 225 -7.43 2.53 9.99
C TYR A 225 -6.27 1.73 10.60
N HIS A 226 -6.19 1.65 11.94
CA HIS A 226 -5.17 0.84 12.61
C HIS A 226 -5.36 -0.67 12.42
N MET A 227 -6.60 -1.15 12.41
CA MET A 227 -6.90 -2.58 12.20
C MET A 227 -6.72 -3.05 10.75
N THR A 228 -6.66 -2.11 9.79
CA THR A 228 -6.52 -2.37 8.35
C THR A 228 -5.15 -1.92 7.83
N VAL A 229 -4.99 -0.64 7.49
CA VAL A 229 -3.74 -0.03 6.99
C VAL A 229 -2.58 -0.27 7.97
N GLY A 230 -2.86 -0.17 9.27
CA GLY A 230 -1.87 -0.46 10.32
C GLY A 230 -1.55 -1.94 10.51
N ASN A 231 -2.17 -2.84 9.75
CA ASN A 231 -2.09 -4.28 9.93
C ASN A 231 -1.93 -5.02 8.59
N ASN A 232 -1.12 -4.47 7.68
CA ASN A 232 -0.78 -5.03 6.37
C ASN A 232 -2.00 -5.28 5.45
N GLN A 233 -3.03 -4.43 5.53
CA GLN A 233 -4.22 -4.52 4.67
C GLN A 233 -4.47 -3.19 3.94
N VAL A 234 -5.18 -3.27 2.81
CA VAL A 234 -5.79 -2.11 2.16
C VAL A 234 -7.17 -1.89 2.78
N LEU A 235 -7.45 -0.66 3.18
CA LEU A 235 -8.76 -0.20 3.63
C LEU A 235 -9.63 0.17 2.43
N GLU A 236 -10.61 -0.68 2.13
CA GLU A 236 -11.73 -0.32 1.24
C GLU A 236 -12.82 0.39 2.03
N LEU A 237 -12.86 1.72 1.90
CA LEU A 237 -13.80 2.57 2.61
C LEU A 237 -14.99 2.94 1.72
N ASP A 238 -16.18 2.53 2.12
CA ASP A 238 -17.41 2.85 1.39
C ASP A 238 -17.92 4.27 1.69
N PHE A 239 -18.29 4.99 0.62
CA PHE A 239 -18.74 6.38 0.65
C PHE A 239 -20.25 6.47 0.50
N ALA A 240 -20.88 7.01 1.54
CA ALA A 240 -22.31 7.29 1.56
C ALA A 240 -22.71 8.39 0.56
N ILE A 241 -23.31 8.01 -0.57
CA ILE A 241 -23.88 8.94 -1.55
C ILE A 241 -25.40 8.98 -1.39
N ASN A 242 -25.96 10.14 -1.06
CA ASN A 242 -27.40 10.31 -0.84
C ASN A 242 -28.22 10.38 -2.13
N ASP A 243 -29.53 10.44 -1.96
CA ASP A 243 -30.55 10.59 -3.01
C ASP A 243 -30.38 11.85 -3.89
N THR A 244 -29.70 12.89 -3.41
CA THR A 244 -29.34 14.05 -4.24
C THR A 244 -28.18 13.77 -5.19
N GLY A 245 -27.48 12.64 -5.01
CA GLY A 245 -26.28 12.25 -5.76
C GLY A 245 -24.98 12.79 -5.18
N ASN A 246 -24.91 13.13 -3.89
CA ASN A 246 -23.73 13.71 -3.25
C ASN A 246 -23.40 13.04 -1.92
N VAL A 247 -22.15 13.22 -1.47
CA VAL A 247 -21.76 12.90 -0.10
C VAL A 247 -22.43 13.88 0.86
N PRO A 248 -23.23 13.42 1.84
CA PRO A 248 -23.77 14.26 2.90
C PRO A 248 -22.69 15.01 3.67
N SER A 249 -22.97 16.24 4.12
CA SER A 249 -21.96 17.10 4.76
C SER A 249 -21.40 16.52 6.07
N ASP A 250 -22.21 15.77 6.82
CA ASP A 250 -21.81 15.06 8.03
C ASP A 250 -20.86 13.90 7.74
N ALA A 251 -21.14 13.09 6.71
CA ALA A 251 -20.23 12.06 6.22
C ALA A 251 -18.94 12.67 5.67
N SER A 252 -19.05 13.78 4.94
CA SER A 252 -17.91 14.54 4.43
C SER A 252 -16.98 14.99 5.56
N ALA A 253 -17.53 15.52 6.66
CA ALA A 253 -16.76 15.91 7.82
C ALA A 253 -15.94 14.74 8.41
N VAL A 254 -16.51 13.53 8.47
CA VAL A 254 -15.80 12.32 8.94
C VAL A 254 -14.64 11.95 8.02
N TYR A 255 -14.84 11.92 6.70
CA TYR A 255 -13.76 11.60 5.74
C TYR A 255 -12.61 12.61 5.82
N HIS A 256 -12.94 13.89 5.91
CA HIS A 256 -11.96 14.97 6.03
C HIS A 256 -11.19 14.90 7.36
N ALA A 257 -11.88 14.68 8.47
CA ALA A 257 -11.27 14.56 9.79
C ALA A 257 -10.33 13.35 9.87
N LEU A 258 -10.76 12.17 9.39
CA LEU A 258 -9.92 10.98 9.36
C LEU A 258 -8.64 11.21 8.54
N GLY A 259 -8.76 11.76 7.34
CA GLY A 259 -7.59 12.02 6.50
C GLY A 259 -6.67 13.09 7.08
N ALA A 260 -7.21 14.14 7.70
CA ALA A 260 -6.44 15.17 8.38
C ALA A 260 -5.67 14.59 9.57
N TRP A 261 -6.36 13.78 10.39
CA TRP A 261 -5.76 13.06 11.52
C TRP A 261 -4.65 12.13 11.04
N ALA A 262 -4.87 11.30 10.00
CA ALA A 262 -3.87 10.36 9.51
C ALA A 262 -2.60 11.08 9.01
N ARG A 263 -2.76 12.22 8.30
CA ARG A 263 -1.65 13.06 7.86
C ARG A 263 -0.91 13.71 9.03
N ALA A 264 -1.64 14.23 10.02
CA ALA A 264 -1.02 14.82 11.21
C ALA A 264 -0.26 13.77 12.04
N CYS A 265 -0.80 12.56 12.10
CA CYS A 265 -0.31 11.46 12.92
C CYS A 265 0.92 10.75 12.30
N TYR A 266 0.88 10.49 10.99
CA TYR A 266 1.86 9.65 10.30
C TYR A 266 2.58 10.34 9.14
N GLY A 267 2.28 11.61 8.86
CA GLY A 267 2.88 12.34 7.74
C GLY A 267 4.34 12.73 7.94
N MET A 268 4.80 12.85 9.18
CA MET A 268 6.18 13.25 9.48
C MET A 268 6.74 12.47 10.69
N PRO A 269 7.65 11.51 10.46
CA PRO A 269 8.28 10.78 11.55
C PRO A 269 9.27 11.67 12.32
N VAL A 270 9.45 11.36 13.60
CA VAL A 270 10.51 11.93 14.45
C VAL A 270 11.88 11.47 13.97
N ALA A 271 11.98 10.19 13.61
CA ALA A 271 13.15 9.57 13.01
C ALA A 271 12.70 8.37 12.18
N ASN A 272 13.48 8.01 11.16
CA ASN A 272 13.24 6.83 10.34
C ASN A 272 14.57 6.18 9.94
N MET A 273 14.60 4.85 9.89
CA MET A 273 15.74 4.06 9.43
C MET A 273 15.28 2.88 8.58
N SER A 274 16.07 2.50 7.59
CA SER A 274 15.94 1.25 6.84
C SER A 274 17.08 0.29 7.21
N GLY A 275 16.92 -1.00 6.96
CA GLY A 275 17.99 -1.97 7.23
C GLY A 275 17.73 -3.37 6.69
N ASN A 276 18.81 -4.08 6.34
CA ASN A 276 18.77 -5.45 5.83
C ASN A 276 19.32 -6.47 6.85
N SER A 277 19.35 -6.10 8.12
CA SER A 277 19.82 -6.91 9.25
C SER A 277 18.65 -7.33 10.13
N SER A 278 18.87 -8.39 10.92
CA SER A 278 17.92 -8.83 11.95
C SER A 278 17.77 -7.85 13.12
N SER A 279 18.55 -6.77 13.16
CA SER A 279 18.38 -5.70 14.13
C SER A 279 18.61 -4.34 13.47
N VAL A 280 17.72 -3.38 13.75
CA VAL A 280 17.77 -2.02 13.25
C VAL A 280 17.68 -1.05 14.43
N LEU A 281 18.76 -0.30 14.66
CA LEU A 281 18.80 0.75 15.68
C LEU A 281 18.34 2.08 15.08
N LEU A 282 17.40 2.72 15.76
CA LEU A 282 16.87 4.04 15.44
C LEU A 282 17.26 5.02 16.55
N THR A 283 18.18 5.94 16.25
CA THR A 283 18.52 7.03 17.16
C THR A 283 17.51 8.16 17.01
N LEU A 284 16.99 8.67 18.13
CA LEU A 284 16.02 9.76 18.15
C LEU A 284 16.74 11.11 18.34
N PRO A 285 16.13 12.23 17.90
CA PRO A 285 16.69 13.56 18.11
C PRO A 285 16.86 13.90 19.59
N SER A 286 17.83 14.78 19.87
CA SER A 286 18.04 15.39 21.19
C SER A 286 17.37 16.78 21.24
N PRO A 287 16.72 17.18 22.36
CA PRO A 287 16.51 16.39 23.58
C PRO A 287 15.54 15.23 23.34
N ALA A 288 15.51 14.28 24.28
CA ALA A 288 14.66 13.09 24.18
C ALA A 288 13.21 13.48 23.86
N THR A 289 12.63 12.74 22.92
CA THR A 289 11.39 13.13 22.25
C THR A 289 10.25 12.20 22.66
N PRO A 290 9.05 12.71 22.98
CA PRO A 290 7.88 11.87 23.25
C PRO A 290 7.53 11.02 22.02
N VAL A 291 7.51 9.70 22.20
CA VAL A 291 7.16 8.72 21.17
C VAL A 291 6.26 7.67 21.80
N ASP A 292 5.15 7.35 21.14
CA ASP A 292 4.18 6.34 21.59
C ASP A 292 3.83 5.32 20.50
N ARG A 293 4.41 5.46 19.31
CA ARG A 293 4.09 4.59 18.17
C ARG A 293 5.23 4.50 17.16
N PHE A 294 5.22 3.38 16.44
CA PHE A 294 6.15 3.11 15.35
C PHE A 294 5.41 2.65 14.08
N ILE A 295 5.99 2.91 12.92
CA ILE A 295 5.65 2.24 11.67
C ILE A 295 6.80 1.32 11.30
N LEU A 296 6.48 0.07 11.01
CA LEU A 296 7.37 -0.91 10.42
C LEU A 296 6.90 -1.20 8.99
N GLN A 297 7.82 -1.29 8.03
CA GLN A 297 7.54 -1.69 6.66
C GLN A 297 8.66 -2.59 6.14
N GLU A 298 8.29 -3.72 5.56
CA GLU A 298 9.17 -4.51 4.71
C GLU A 298 9.11 -3.98 3.27
N ASP A 299 10.20 -4.17 2.51
CA ASP A 299 10.16 -3.94 1.07
C ASP A 299 9.50 -5.14 0.37
N ILE A 300 8.17 -5.07 0.25
CA ILE A 300 7.35 -6.15 -0.29
C ILE A 300 7.63 -6.48 -1.77
N ASP A 301 8.38 -5.65 -2.50
CA ASP A 301 8.87 -6.01 -3.84
C ASP A 301 9.82 -7.21 -3.78
N PHE A 302 10.40 -7.48 -2.60
CA PHE A 302 11.30 -8.58 -2.35
C PHE A 302 10.68 -9.76 -1.62
N ASP A 303 9.36 -9.76 -1.34
CA ASP A 303 8.56 -10.70 -0.51
C ASP A 303 8.26 -10.24 0.95
N GLU A 304 7.44 -11.01 1.69
CA GLU A 304 7.13 -10.79 3.12
C GLU A 304 7.85 -11.86 3.99
N ARG A 305 8.89 -11.43 4.73
CA ARG A 305 9.88 -12.33 5.36
C ARG A 305 9.66 -12.51 6.84
N VAL A 306 9.34 -11.44 7.54
CA VAL A 306 9.33 -11.42 9.01
C VAL A 306 8.20 -12.31 9.55
N ARG A 307 8.51 -13.08 10.59
CA ARG A 307 7.56 -13.99 11.26
C ARG A 307 7.39 -13.69 12.73
N GLN A 308 8.42 -13.18 13.39
CA GLN A 308 8.39 -12.68 14.77
C GLN A 308 9.36 -11.51 14.92
N TRP A 309 8.97 -10.50 15.70
CA TRP A 309 9.80 -9.35 16.01
C TRP A 309 9.43 -8.74 17.37
N HIS A 310 10.37 -7.98 17.94
CA HIS A 310 10.11 -7.09 19.06
C HIS A 310 10.79 -5.73 18.88
N ILE A 311 10.29 -4.74 19.61
CA ILE A 311 10.86 -3.41 19.74
C ILE A 311 11.22 -3.19 21.20
N ASP A 312 12.47 -2.81 21.44
CA ASP A 312 12.91 -2.20 22.70
C ASP A 312 13.07 -0.69 22.49
N VAL A 313 12.87 0.09 23.54
CA VAL A 313 13.09 1.53 23.56
C VAL A 313 14.06 1.93 24.66
N GLN A 314 14.85 2.96 24.40
CA GLN A 314 15.77 3.54 25.38
C GLN A 314 15.20 4.84 25.92
N VAL A 315 15.05 4.92 27.24
CA VAL A 315 14.60 6.14 27.94
C VAL A 315 15.78 7.07 28.25
N GLU A 316 15.52 8.27 28.77
CA GLU A 316 16.55 9.27 29.10
C GLU A 316 17.65 8.77 30.05
N THR A 317 17.34 7.84 30.96
CA THR A 317 18.33 7.25 31.89
C THR A 317 19.35 6.37 31.18
N GLY A 318 19.10 6.01 29.91
CA GLY A 318 19.90 5.07 29.13
C GLY A 318 19.44 3.62 29.26
N ASP A 319 18.46 3.34 30.12
CA ASP A 319 17.90 2.00 30.28
C ASP A 319 17.05 1.58 29.06
N TRP A 320 17.15 0.30 28.69
CA TRP A 320 16.34 -0.30 27.64
C TRP A 320 15.13 -1.00 28.24
N MET A 321 13.95 -0.74 27.68
CA MET A 321 12.68 -1.32 28.10
C MET A 321 11.95 -1.96 26.91
N PRO A 322 11.28 -3.10 27.09
CA PRO A 322 10.41 -3.65 26.06
C PRO A 322 9.28 -2.67 25.72
N PHE A 323 8.97 -2.52 24.43
CA PHE A 323 7.89 -1.66 23.96
C PHE A 323 6.72 -2.47 23.38
N ALA A 324 7.02 -3.33 22.42
CA ALA A 324 6.01 -4.16 21.75
C ALA A 324 6.65 -5.37 21.07
N ASN A 325 5.84 -6.35 20.70
CA ASN A 325 6.22 -7.46 19.84
C ASN A 325 5.10 -7.78 18.86
N GLY A 326 5.41 -8.60 17.87
CA GLY A 326 4.45 -9.01 16.86
C GLY A 326 5.00 -10.08 15.93
N THR A 327 4.20 -10.38 14.90
CA THR A 327 4.46 -11.49 14.00
C THR A 327 4.85 -10.99 12.60
N ALA A 328 3.89 -10.81 11.71
CA ALA A 328 4.10 -10.25 10.37
C ALA A 328 4.28 -8.74 10.41
N ILE A 329 4.99 -8.21 9.41
CA ILE A 329 5.09 -6.76 9.12
C ILE A 329 4.47 -6.47 7.75
N GLY A 330 5.03 -7.07 6.69
CA GLY A 330 4.58 -6.87 5.31
C GLY A 330 4.67 -5.40 4.88
N HIS A 331 3.67 -4.92 4.15
CA HIS A 331 3.68 -3.57 3.60
C HIS A 331 3.74 -2.49 4.68
N LYS A 332 2.95 -2.65 5.73
CA LYS A 332 2.87 -1.68 6.83
C LYS A 332 2.29 -2.30 8.09
N ARG A 333 2.99 -2.08 9.21
CA ARG A 333 2.54 -2.36 10.56
C ARG A 333 2.65 -1.11 11.41
N ILE A 334 1.52 -0.64 11.94
CA ILE A 334 1.49 0.43 12.96
C ILE A 334 1.51 -0.25 14.33
N VAL A 335 2.47 0.13 15.15
CA VAL A 335 2.68 -0.42 16.49
C VAL A 335 2.38 0.69 17.49
N LEU A 336 1.37 0.47 18.32
CA LEU A 336 0.97 1.42 19.37
C LEU A 336 1.56 0.94 20.71
N GLY A 337 2.19 1.84 21.45
CA GLY A 337 2.68 1.58 22.79
C GLY A 337 1.54 1.45 23.79
N SER A 338 1.66 0.53 24.73
CA SER A 338 0.70 0.31 25.81
C SER A 338 0.98 1.16 27.07
N GLY A 339 2.08 1.93 27.07
CA GLY A 339 2.51 2.79 28.18
C GLY A 339 2.39 4.29 27.89
N PRO A 340 2.51 5.15 28.91
CA PRO A 340 2.49 6.61 28.72
C PRO A 340 3.64 7.04 27.80
N SER A 341 3.36 8.03 26.94
CA SER A 341 4.31 8.66 26.01
C SER A 341 5.55 9.10 26.77
N SER A 342 6.61 8.32 26.68
CA SER A 342 7.87 8.58 27.37
C SER A 342 8.81 9.29 26.41
N SER A 343 9.62 10.21 26.92
CA SER A 343 10.70 10.79 26.14
C SER A 343 11.76 9.71 25.90
N LEU A 344 11.97 9.38 24.62
CA LEU A 344 12.90 8.33 24.20
C LEU A 344 14.14 8.94 23.54
N THR A 345 15.26 8.25 23.68
CA THR A 345 16.56 8.58 23.05
C THR A 345 16.91 7.65 21.90
N ALA A 346 16.45 6.40 21.94
CA ALA A 346 16.59 5.43 20.87
C ALA A 346 15.47 4.39 20.88
N ALA A 347 15.32 3.67 19.77
CA ALA A 347 14.51 2.48 19.67
C ALA A 347 15.26 1.41 18.85
N ARG A 348 14.98 0.14 19.10
CA ARG A 348 15.60 -0.97 18.38
C ARG A 348 14.54 -1.97 17.98
N LEU A 349 14.42 -2.19 16.67
CA LEU A 349 13.68 -3.30 16.10
C LEU A 349 14.61 -4.52 16.06
N THR A 350 14.14 -5.65 16.56
CA THR A 350 14.80 -6.96 16.43
C THR A 350 13.85 -7.93 15.75
N VAL A 351 14.32 -8.56 14.67
CA VAL A 351 13.62 -9.64 13.96
C VAL A 351 14.08 -10.96 14.56
N ASP A 352 13.20 -11.57 15.35
CA ASP A 352 13.45 -12.83 16.07
C ASP A 352 13.39 -14.04 15.14
N SER A 353 12.53 -13.97 14.13
CA SER A 353 12.37 -15.03 13.13
C SER A 353 11.92 -14.45 11.79
N ALA A 354 12.51 -14.95 10.71
CA ALA A 354 12.14 -14.63 9.34
C ALA A 354 12.44 -15.82 8.42
N VAL A 355 11.68 -15.96 7.33
CA VAL A 355 11.88 -17.02 6.33
C VAL A 355 13.07 -16.76 5.39
N ALA A 356 13.55 -15.52 5.34
CA ALA A 356 14.79 -15.10 4.69
C ALA A 356 15.33 -13.83 5.38
N SER A 357 16.51 -13.34 4.99
CA SER A 357 17.08 -12.10 5.54
C SER A 357 16.09 -10.93 5.35
N PRO A 358 15.62 -10.26 6.42
CA PRO A 358 14.59 -9.23 6.31
C PRO A 358 15.10 -8.01 5.53
N VAL A 359 14.19 -7.37 4.78
CA VAL A 359 14.45 -6.10 4.08
C VAL A 359 13.51 -5.07 4.67
N ILE A 360 13.98 -4.35 5.69
CA ILE A 360 13.18 -3.32 6.37
C ILE A 360 13.31 -2.02 5.58
N LEU A 361 12.22 -1.66 4.92
CA LEU A 361 12.08 -0.40 4.18
C LEU A 361 11.97 0.80 5.14
N ALA A 362 11.24 0.63 6.25
CA ALA A 362 11.07 1.68 7.25
C ALA A 362 10.90 1.11 8.65
N PHE A 363 11.64 1.69 9.59
CA PHE A 363 11.41 1.65 11.03
C PHE A 363 11.35 3.11 11.50
N ALA A 364 10.14 3.62 11.64
CA ALA A 364 9.88 5.04 11.86
C ALA A 364 9.17 5.29 13.19
N ALA A 365 9.66 6.25 13.97
CA ALA A 365 9.08 6.67 15.25
C ALA A 365 8.19 7.91 15.06
N PHE A 366 7.06 7.97 15.77
CA PHE A 366 6.16 9.12 15.72
C PHE A 366 5.77 9.60 17.11
N LYS A 367 5.46 10.89 17.20
CA LYS A 367 4.89 11.51 18.40
C LYS A 367 3.46 10.99 18.64
N PRO A 368 2.95 11.17 19.87
CA PRO A 368 1.52 11.01 20.13
C PRO A 368 0.69 11.83 19.16
N CYS A 369 -0.35 11.21 18.64
CA CYS A 369 -1.23 11.83 17.66
C CYS A 369 -2.24 12.75 18.35
N PRO A 370 -2.71 13.80 17.65
CA PRO A 370 -3.79 14.62 18.17
C PRO A 370 -5.05 13.78 18.38
N ASP A 371 -5.90 14.24 19.31
CA ASP A 371 -7.24 13.70 19.46
C ASP A 371 -8.01 13.84 18.12
N PRO A 372 -8.66 12.76 17.66
CA PRO A 372 -9.31 12.73 16.34
C PRO A 372 -10.60 13.53 16.21
#